data_AF-A0A8C5CVC7-F1
#
_entry.id   AF-A0A8C5CVC7-F1
#
_cell.length_a   1.000
_cell.length_b   1.000
_cell.length_c   1.000
_cell.angle_alpha   90.00
_cell.angle_beta   90.00
_cell.angle_gamma   90.00
#
_symmetry.space_group_name_H-M   'P 1'
#
loop_
_entity.id
_entity.type
_entity.pdbx_description
1 polymer ?
#
loop_
_entity_poly.entity_id
_entity_poly.type
_entity_poly.pdbx_seq_one_letter_code
_entity_poly.pdbx_strand_id
1 'polypeptide(L)' 'MNSSGLFSAVRLVAQLKLEASVERIKVSQAASELQQYCLQNAGKDALLVGVPGGSNPFREPRSCAVL' A
#
# COMPACT_ATOMS: atom_id res chain seq x y z
N MET A 1 -12.90 12.62 42.70
CA MET A 1 -12.93 12.68 41.22
C MET A 1 -11.60 12.12 40.72
N ASN A 2 -11.63 11.09 39.87
CA ASN A 2 -10.43 10.34 39.46
C ASN A 2 -9.55 11.16 38.51
N SER A 3 -8.45 11.74 39.02
CA SER A 3 -7.52 12.60 38.27
C SER A 3 -6.88 11.92 37.05
N SER A 4 -6.72 10.60 37.08
CA SER A 4 -6.14 9.82 35.98
C SER A 4 -7.05 9.76 34.75
N GLY A 5 -8.38 9.73 34.96
CA GLY A 5 -9.36 9.75 33.87
C GLY A 5 -9.50 11.12 33.20
N LEU A 6 -9.27 12.20 33.95
CA LEU A 6 -9.24 13.55 33.39
C LEU A 6 -8.02 13.75 32.48
N PHE A 7 -6.85 13.30 32.92
CA PHE A 7 -5.62 13.43 32.15
C PHE A 7 -5.67 12.62 30.83
N SER A 8 -6.23 11.41 30.85
CA SER A 8 -6.42 10.62 29.63
C SER A 8 -7.39 11.29 28.65
N ALA A 9 -8.48 11.86 29.15
CA ALA A 9 -9.44 12.59 28.32
C ALA A 9 -8.82 13.84 27.67
N VAL A 10 -8.01 14.60 28.41
CA VAL A 10 -7.30 15.78 27.87
C VAL A 10 -6.36 15.36 26.74
N ARG A 11 -5.59 14.27 26.93
CA ARG A 11 -4.71 13.74 25.88
C ARG A 11 -5.49 13.28 24.65
N LEU A 12 -6.62 12.61 24.84
CA LEU A 12 -7.47 12.16 23.74
C LEU A 12 -8.02 13.35 22.94
N VAL A 13 -8.50 14.39 23.62
CA VAL A 13 -9.00 15.60 22.95
C VAL A 13 -7.88 16.30 22.16
N ALA A 14 -6.67 16.37 22.72
CA ALA A 14 -5.52 16.93 22.01
C ALA A 14 -5.21 16.14 20.73
N GLN A 15 -5.26 14.81 20.79
CA GLN A 15 -5.06 13.92 19.64
C GLN A 15 -6.15 14.12 18.57
N LEU A 16 -7.42 14.14 18.98
CA LEU A 16 -8.55 14.30 18.06
C LEU A 16 -8.52 15.66 17.35
N LYS A 17 -8.07 16.73 18.02
CA LYS A 17 -7.88 18.05 17.39
C LYS A 17 -6.83 18.00 16.28
N LEU A 18 -5.73 17.28 16.50
CA LEU A 18 -4.70 17.08 15.48
C LEU A 18 -5.26 16.31 14.28
N GLU A 19 -5.92 15.18 14.52
CA GLU A 19 -6.52 14.36 13.45
C GLU A 19 -7.64 15.08 12.68
N ALA A 20 -8.41 15.93 13.36
CA ALA A 20 -9.45 16.75 12.73
C ALA A 20 -8.88 17.82 11.80
N SER A 21 -7.67 18.31 12.09
CA SER A 21 -6.98 19.32 11.27
C SER A 21 -6.34 18.77 9.99
N VAL A 22 -6.37 17.45 9.77
CA VAL A 22 -5.83 16.84 8.55
C VAL A 22 -6.72 17.17 7.36
N GLU A 23 -6.15 17.85 6.37
CA GLU A 23 -6.82 18.12 5.10
C GLU A 23 -7.07 16.83 4.33
N ARG A 24 -8.32 16.62 3.89
CA ARG A 24 -8.73 15.45 3.13
C ARG A 24 -8.97 15.80 1.68
N ILE A 25 -8.56 14.91 0.79
CA ILE A 25 -8.95 14.96 -0.63
C ILE A 25 -10.24 14.18 -0.86
N LYS A 26 -10.91 14.41 -2.00
CA LYS A 26 -12.10 13.64 -2.38
C LYS A 26 -11.72 12.18 -2.64
N VAL A 27 -12.56 11.26 -2.18
CA VAL A 27 -12.36 9.82 -2.43
C VAL A 27 -12.28 9.51 -3.92
N SER A 28 -13.07 10.19 -4.75
CA SER A 28 -13.02 10.05 -6.21
C SER A 28 -11.64 10.42 -6.78
N GLN A 29 -11.02 11.48 -6.26
CA GLN A 29 -9.70 11.90 -6.69
C GLN A 29 -8.63 10.87 -6.27
N ALA A 30 -8.65 10.46 -5.01
CA ALA A 30 -7.74 9.43 -4.51
C ALA A 30 -7.84 8.13 -5.33
N ALA A 31 -9.07 7.70 -5.65
CA ALA A 31 -9.30 6.51 -6.46
C ALA A 31 -8.75 6.65 -7.89
N SER A 32 -8.94 7.81 -8.53
CA SER A 32 -8.37 8.07 -9.86
C SER A 32 -6.85 8.08 -9.85
N GLU A 33 -6.23 8.70 -8.84
CA GLU A 33 -4.77 8.72 -8.69
C GLU A 33 -4.20 7.30 -8.50
N LEU A 34 -4.85 6.47 -7.66
CA LEU A 34 -4.48 5.07 -7.47
C LEU A 34 -4.64 4.26 -8.77
N GLN A 35 -5.75 4.42 -9.48
CA GLN A 35 -5.98 3.73 -10.75
C GLN A 35 -4.91 4.12 -11.77
N GLN A 36 -4.62 5.41 -11.89
CA GLN A 36 -3.62 5.92 -12.81
C GLN A 36 -2.22 5.37 -12.48
N TYR A 37 -1.86 5.29 -11.20
CA TYR A 37 -0.61 4.66 -10.77
C TYR A 37 -0.54 3.19 -11.19
N CYS A 38 -1.60 2.42 -10.95
CA CYS A 38 -1.65 1.01 -11.35
C CYS A 38 -1.50 0.86 -12.87
N LEU A 39 -2.21 1.66 -13.67
CA LEU A 39 -2.14 1.59 -15.14
C LEU A 39 -0.74 1.92 -15.68
N GLN A 40 -0.06 2.91 -15.10
CA GLN A 40 1.31 3.26 -15.50
C GLN A 40 2.33 2.17 -15.18
N ASN A 41 2.10 1.39 -14.12
CA ASN A 41 3.04 0.37 -13.67
C ASN A 41 2.66 -1.06 -14.08
N ALA A 42 1.42 -1.26 -14.55
CA ALA A 42 0.87 -2.55 -14.97
C ALA A 42 1.79 -3.31 -15.94
N GLY A 43 2.36 -2.62 -16.94
CA GLY A 43 3.26 -3.25 -17.91
C GLY A 43 4.63 -3.68 -17.36
N LYS A 44 5.01 -3.22 -16.16
CA LYS A 44 6.24 -3.61 -15.46
C LYS A 44 5.99 -4.69 -14.42
N ASP A 45 4.73 -4.96 -14.11
CA ASP A 45 4.35 -5.97 -13.14
C ASP A 45 4.40 -7.36 -13.78
N ALA A 46 5.50 -8.07 -13.49
CA ALA A 46 5.75 -9.44 -13.91
C ALA A 46 4.61 -10.42 -13.60
N LEU A 47 3.82 -10.18 -12.55
CA LEU A 47 2.69 -11.03 -12.17
C LEU A 47 1.43 -10.70 -12.96
N LEU A 48 1.33 -9.49 -13.50
CA LEU A 48 0.19 -9.03 -14.27
C LEU A 48 0.35 -9.29 -15.77
N VAL A 49 1.50 -8.95 -16.36
CA VAL A 49 1.80 -9.19 -17.80
C VAL A 49 2.46 -10.54 -18.07
N GLY A 50 2.91 -11.23 -17.02
CA GLY A 50 3.70 -12.45 -17.14
C GLY A 50 5.16 -12.15 -17.46
N VAL A 51 6.02 -13.13 -17.16
CA VAL A 51 7.45 -13.07 -17.42
C VAL A 51 7.79 -13.80 -18.71
N PRO A 52 8.58 -13.21 -19.62
CA PRO A 52 9.06 -13.91 -20.81
C PRO A 52 9.79 -15.20 -20.41
N GLY A 53 9.61 -16.26 -21.20
CA GLY A 53 10.22 -17.56 -20.94
C GLY A 53 11.74 -17.46 -20.82
N GLY A 54 12.26 -17.71 -19.61
CA GLY A 54 13.70 -17.64 -19.29
C GLY A 54 14.10 -16.50 -18.33
N SER A 55 13.26 -15.48 -18.16
CA SER A 55 13.52 -14.39 -17.20
C SER A 55 12.99 -14.67 -15.79
N ASN A 56 12.22 -15.75 -15.60
CA ASN A 56 11.72 -16.15 -14.30
C ASN A 56 12.82 -16.90 -13.51
N PRO A 57 13.35 -16.33 -12.41
CA PRO A 57 14.40 -16.97 -11.61
C PRO A 57 13.93 -18.26 -10.91
N PHE A 58 12.62 -18.47 -10.79
CA PHE A 58 12.03 -19.66 -10.16
C PHE A 58 11.65 -20.75 -11.16
N ARG A 59 11.87 -20.53 -12.46
CA ARG A 59 11.52 -21.52 -13.47
C ARG A 59 12.58 -22.62 -13.49
N GLU A 60 12.13 -23.87 -13.33
CA GLU A 60 13.01 -25.04 -13.41
C GLU A 60 13.81 -25.03 -14.73
N PRO A 61 15.13 -25.30 -14.67
CA PRO A 61 15.95 -25.45 -15.87
C PRO A 61 15.37 -26.55 -16.77
N ARG A 62 15.16 -26.26 -18.06
CA ARG A 62 14.64 -27.27 -19.02
C ARG A 62 15.64 -28.37 -19.39
N SER A 63 16.82 -28.40 -18.80
CA SER A 63 17.83 -29.43 -19.06
C SER A 63 17.91 -30.39 -17.89
N CYS A 64 17.57 -31.66 -18.13
CA CYS A 64 18.18 -32.76 -17.39
C CYS A 64 19.71 -32.55 -17.41
N ALA A 65 20.31 -32.29 -16.26
CA ALA A 65 21.73 -32.54 -16.10
C ALA A 65 21.89 -34.05 -16.00
N VAL A 66 22.27 -34.70 -17.10
CA VAL A 66 22.78 -36.07 -17.04
C VAL A 66 24.15 -35.95 -16.36
N LEU A 67 24.22 -36.44 -15.11
CA LEU A 67 25.45 -36.56 -14.34
C LEU A 67 26.34 -37.66 -14.93
#